data_AF-A0A0U1D4S8-F1
#
_entry.id   AF-A0A0U1D4S8-F1
#
_cell.length_a   1.000
_cell.length_b   1.000
_cell.length_c   1.000
_cell.angle_alpha   90.00
_cell.angle_beta   90.00
_cell.angle_gamma   90.00
#
_symmetry.space_group_name_H-M   'P 1'
#
loop_
_entity.id
_entity.type
_entity.pdbx_description
1 polymer ?
#
loop_
_entity_poly.entity_id
_entity_poly.type
_entity_poly.pdbx_seq_one_letter_code
_entity_poly.pdbx_strand_id
1 'polypeptide(L)'
;MSQKMRVSNCHGYNRFLQERGNIFHFINEAIENWYENSPKMRGGNYIYSNKVVILVHIVASLFRIGLRQTVGFIKGYLQQVVSSH
;
A
#
# COMPACT_ATOMS: atom_id res chain seq x y z
N MET A 1 33.90 -2.53 34.33
CA MET A 1 34.23 -2.75 32.90
C MET A 1 33.07 -2.23 32.06
N SER A 2 33.28 -1.20 31.24
CA SER A 2 32.25 -0.66 30.35
C SER A 2 32.06 -1.59 29.15
N GLN A 3 30.94 -2.33 29.07
CA GLN A 3 30.58 -3.06 27.86
C GLN A 3 30.23 -2.05 26.75
N LYS A 4 31.15 -1.84 25.80
CA LYS A 4 30.83 -1.15 24.55
C LYS A 4 29.96 -2.08 23.70
N MET A 5 28.65 -1.80 23.66
CA MET A 5 27.76 -2.46 22.72
C MET A 5 28.10 -1.97 21.30
N ARG A 6 28.57 -2.88 20.44
CA ARG A 6 28.77 -2.62 19.01
C ARG A 6 27.48 -3.02 18.29
N VAL A 7 26.80 -2.06 17.65
CA VAL A 7 25.60 -2.34 16.84
C VAL A 7 26.04 -3.20 15.65
N SER A 8 25.80 -4.51 15.73
CA SER A 8 26.27 -5.50 14.75
C SER A 8 25.30 -5.73 13.59
N ASN A 9 24.08 -5.18 13.66
CA ASN A 9 23.01 -5.40 12.68
C ASN A 9 22.57 -4.12 11.93
N CYS A 10 23.50 -3.21 11.61
CA CYS A 10 23.16 -2.00 10.85
C CYS A 10 22.67 -2.31 9.43
N HIS A 11 23.21 -3.35 8.78
CA HIS A 11 22.84 -3.69 7.41
C HIS A 11 21.41 -4.24 7.30
N GLY A 12 21.04 -5.18 8.18
CA GLY A 12 19.68 -5.71 8.23
C GLY A 12 18.66 -4.65 8.63
N TYR A 13 19.01 -3.78 9.58
CA TYR A 13 18.16 -2.65 9.97
C TYR A 13 17.93 -1.65 8.83
N ASN A 14 18.99 -1.27 8.10
CA ASN A 14 18.87 -0.34 6.97
C ASN A 14 18.05 -0.93 5.83
N ARG A 15 18.23 -2.22 5.53
CA ARG A 15 17.43 -2.93 4.53
C ARG A 15 15.94 -2.92 4.91
N PHE A 16 15.65 -3.22 6.17
CA PHE A 16 14.28 -3.19 6.68
C PHE A 16 13.64 -1.79 6.62
N LEU A 17 14.41 -0.72 6.89
CA LEU A 17 13.93 0.65 6.69
C LEU A 17 13.60 0.95 5.22
N GLN A 18 14.43 0.48 4.28
CA GLN A 18 14.18 0.64 2.84
C GLN A 18 12.93 -0.15 2.41
N GLU A 19 12.78 -1.39 2.86
CA GLU A 19 11.63 -2.24 2.58
C GLU A 19 10.33 -1.63 3.13
N ARG A 20 10.37 -1.01 4.32
CA ARG A 20 9.23 -0.24 4.87
C ARG A 20 8.85 0.98 4.02
N GLY A 21 9.82 1.61 3.37
CA GLY A 21 9.61 2.73 2.46
C GLY A 21 9.11 2.32 1.07
N ASN A 22 9.05 1.02 0.78
CA ASN A 22 8.63 0.53 -0.53
C ASN A 22 7.11 0.64 -0.70
N ILE A 23 6.68 1.71 -1.36
CA ILE A 23 5.25 1.97 -1.64
C ILE A 23 4.58 0.84 -2.43
N PHE A 24 5.32 0.09 -3.25
CA PHE A 24 4.77 -1.02 -4.01
C PHE A 24 4.33 -2.18 -3.11
N HIS A 25 4.94 -2.35 -1.94
CA HIS A 25 4.48 -3.31 -0.95
C HIS A 25 3.07 -2.95 -0.44
N PHE A 26 2.85 -1.67 -0.10
CA PHE A 26 1.52 -1.16 0.28
C PHE A 26 0.48 -1.30 -0.85
N ILE A 27 0.90 -1.04 -2.09
CA ILE A 27 0.04 -1.22 -3.27
C ILE A 27 -0.39 -2.68 -3.40
N ASN A 28 0.55 -3.62 -3.33
CA ASN A 28 0.25 -5.05 -3.46
C ASN A 28 -0.70 -5.51 -2.35
N GLU A 29 -0.45 -5.13 -1.09
CA GLU A 29 -1.35 -5.46 0.02
C GLU A 29 -2.77 -4.91 -0.18
N ALA A 30 -2.88 -3.70 -0.73
CA ALA A 30 -4.19 -3.09 -1.01
C ALA A 30 -4.91 -3.77 -2.17
N ILE A 31 -4.18 -4.23 -3.20
CA ILE A 31 -4.73 -5.01 -4.31
C ILE A 31 -5.24 -6.37 -3.82
N GLU A 32 -4.46 -7.08 -3.01
CA GLU A 32 -4.85 -8.36 -2.42
C GLU A 32 -6.07 -8.22 -1.50
N ASN A 33 -6.17 -7.09 -0.79
CA ASN A 33 -7.25 -6.81 0.15
C ASN A 33 -8.15 -5.69 -0.37
N TRP A 34 -8.57 -5.76 -1.63
CA TRP A 34 -9.27 -4.66 -2.30
C TRP A 34 -10.61 -4.30 -1.63
N TYR A 35 -11.34 -5.32 -1.18
CA TYR A 35 -12.60 -5.16 -0.47
C TYR A 35 -12.47 -5.60 0.99
N GLU A 36 -13.37 -5.09 1.81
CA GLU A 36 -13.48 -5.51 3.20
C GLU A 36 -13.95 -6.98 3.31
N ASN A 37 -13.32 -7.72 4.24
CA ASN A 37 -13.58 -9.15 4.46
C ASN A 37 -14.74 -9.42 5.46
N SER A 38 -15.47 -8.38 5.86
CA SER A 38 -16.59 -8.46 6.79
C SER A 38 -17.77 -9.24 6.17
N PRO A 39 -18.53 -10.03 6.98
CA PRO A 39 -19.67 -10.80 6.49
C PRO A 39 -20.70 -9.86 5.86
N LYS A 40 -21.02 -10.10 4.59
CA LYS A 40 -21.91 -9.25 3.80
C LYS A 40 -23.37 -9.57 4.11
N MET A 41 -24.15 -8.53 4.38
CA MET A 41 -25.61 -8.64 4.31
C MET A 41 -26.04 -8.80 2.85
N ARG A 42 -27.06 -9.63 2.63
CA ARG A 42 -27.61 -9.90 1.30
C ARG A 42 -28.16 -8.58 0.70
N GLY A 43 -27.59 -8.14 -0.43
CA GLY A 43 -27.92 -6.86 -1.07
C GLY A 43 -27.06 -5.66 -0.66
N GLY A 44 -26.05 -5.85 0.21
CA GLY A 44 -25.10 -4.80 0.57
C GLY A 44 -24.09 -4.50 -0.54
N ASN A 45 -23.68 -3.23 -0.64
CA ASN A 45 -22.62 -2.81 -1.55
C ASN A 45 -21.25 -3.37 -1.13
N TYR A 46 -20.35 -3.53 -2.11
CA TYR A 46 -18.95 -3.80 -1.81
C TYR A 46 -18.32 -2.58 -1.14
N ILE A 47 -17.77 -2.78 0.06
CA ILE A 47 -17.06 -1.75 0.81
C ILE A 47 -15.56 -1.94 0.57
N TYR A 48 -14.87 -0.87 0.17
CA TYR A 48 -13.42 -0.87 0.02
C TYR A 48 -12.74 -1.03 1.38
N SER A 49 -11.63 -1.76 1.41
CA SER A 49 -10.87 -1.90 2.65
C SER A 49 -10.19 -0.57 3.04
N ASN A 50 -9.87 -0.42 4.33
CA ASN A 50 -9.10 0.71 4.82
C ASN A 50 -7.74 0.86 4.09
N LYS A 51 -7.12 -0.26 3.68
CA LYS A 51 -5.86 -0.27 2.94
C LYS A 51 -6.00 0.45 1.60
N VAL A 52 -7.09 0.19 0.87
CA VAL A 52 -7.38 0.85 -0.40
C VAL A 52 -7.63 2.35 -0.20
N VAL A 53 -8.40 2.74 0.82
CA VAL A 53 -8.66 4.16 1.11
C VAL A 53 -7.37 4.92 1.43
N ILE A 54 -6.48 4.32 2.23
CA ILE A 54 -5.18 4.89 2.56
C ILE A 54 -4.31 5.00 1.30
N LEU A 55 -4.25 3.95 0.47
CA LEU A 55 -3.49 3.99 -0.78
C LEU A 55 -3.94 5.13 -1.69
N VAL A 56 -5.26 5.30 -1.88
CA VAL A 56 -5.82 6.39 -2.69
C VAL A 56 -5.38 7.75 -2.16
N HIS A 57 -5.39 7.95 -0.84
CA HIS A 57 -4.94 9.20 -0.22
C HIS A 57 -3.45 9.44 -0.38
N ILE A 58 -2.62 8.39 -0.25
CA ILE A 58 -1.18 8.46 -0.48
C ILE A 58 -0.89 8.89 -1.91
N VAL A 59 -1.53 8.25 -2.90
CA VAL A 59 -1.36 8.59 -4.32
C VAL A 59 -1.81 10.03 -4.60
N ALA A 60 -3.00 10.43 -4.12
CA ALA A 60 -3.49 11.80 -4.29
C ALA A 60 -2.52 12.84 -3.68
N SER A 61 -1.97 12.54 -2.50
CA SER A 61 -1.06 13.45 -1.78
C SER A 61 0.34 13.52 -2.39
N LEU A 62 0.91 12.38 -2.80
CA LEU A 62 2.24 12.30 -3.39
C LEU A 62 2.31 13.00 -4.74
N PHE A 63 1.31 12.76 -5.60
CA PHE A 63 1.26 13.36 -6.93
C PHE A 63 0.56 14.71 -6.94
N ARG A 64 -0.03 15.13 -5.82
CA ARG A 64 -0.80 16.39 -5.70
C ARG A 64 -1.88 16.52 -6.77
N ILE A 65 -2.60 15.43 -7.02
CA ILE A 65 -3.66 15.34 -8.02
C ILE A 65 -5.04 15.31 -7.37
N GLY A 66 -6.05 15.81 -8.09
CA GLY A 66 -7.43 15.77 -7.61
C GLY A 66 -8.02 14.36 -7.60
N LEU A 67 -8.99 14.08 -6.72
CA LEU A 67 -9.57 12.74 -6.53
C LEU A 67 -10.06 12.09 -7.83
N ARG A 68 -10.65 12.87 -8.77
CA ARG A 68 -11.10 12.34 -10.07
C ARG A 68 -9.92 11.84 -10.93
N GLN A 69 -8.79 12.55 -10.90
CA GLN A 69 -7.58 12.13 -11.59
C GLN A 69 -6.95 10.91 -10.90
N THR A 70 -6.97 10.86 -9.57
CA THR A 70 -6.52 9.69 -8.79
C THR A 70 -7.28 8.42 -9.15
N VAL A 71 -8.60 8.51 -9.33
CA VAL A 71 -9.43 7.38 -9.78
C VAL A 71 -8.96 6.87 -11.15
N GLY A 72 -8.72 7.78 -12.10
CA GLY A 72 -8.20 7.43 -13.44
C GLY A 72 -6.82 6.78 -13.38
N PHE A 73 -5.91 7.34 -12.57
CA PHE A 73 -4.57 6.81 -12.36
C PHE A 73 -4.60 5.39 -11.81
N ILE A 74 -5.34 5.15 -10.73
CA ILE A 74 -5.44 3.83 -10.09
C ILE A 74 -6.06 2.81 -11.05
N LYS A 75 -7.12 3.19 -11.77
CA LYS A 75 -7.75 2.31 -12.75
C LYS A 75 -6.77 1.90 -13.87
N GLY A 76 -6.01 2.84 -14.41
CA GLY A 76 -5.00 2.55 -15.43
C GLY A 76 -3.86 1.67 -14.90
N TYR A 77 -3.37 1.97 -13.69
CA TYR A 77 -2.32 1.17 -13.05
C TYR A 77 -2.76 -0.27 -12.80
N LEU A 78 -3.98 -0.49 -12.29
CA LEU A 78 -4.51 -1.84 -12.10
C LEU A 78 -4.64 -2.61 -13.41
N GLN A 79 -5.07 -1.96 -14.49
CA GLN A 79 -5.12 -2.60 -15.81
C GLN A 79 -3.73 -3.07 -16.25
N GLN A 80 -2.70 -2.25 -16.04
CA GLN A 80 -1.32 -2.62 -16.36
C GLN A 80 -0.83 -3.81 -15.52
N VAL A 81 -1.09 -3.82 -14.21
CA VAL A 81 -0.69 -4.92 -13.32
C VAL A 81 -1.35 -6.24 -13.74
N VAL A 82 -2.65 -6.21 -14.04
CA VAL A 82 -3.40 -7.40 -14.49
C VAL A 82 -2.93 -7.90 -15.85
N SER A 83 -2.58 -7.01 -16.78
CA SER A 83 -2.08 -7.40 -18.12
C SER A 83 -0.62 -7.88 -18.13
N SER A 84 0.10 -7.72 -17.01
CA SER A 84 1.50 -8.14 -16.88
C SER A 84 1.65 -9.56 -16.31
N HIS A 85 0.53 -10.24 -16.05
CA HIS A 85 0.42 -11.66 -15.68
C HIS A 85 -0.28 -12.42 -16.81
#